data_AF-A0A1G3UZX1-F1
#
_entry.id   AF-A0A1G3UZX1-F1
#
_cell.length_a   1.000
_cell.length_b   1.000
_cell.length_c   1.000
_cell.angle_alpha   90.00
_cell.angle_beta   90.00
_cell.angle_gamma   90.00
#
_symmetry.space_group_name_H-M   'P 1'
#
loop_
_entity.id
_entity.type
_entity.pdbx_description
1 polymer ?
#
loop_
_entity_poly.entity_id
_entity_poly.type
_entity_poly.pdbx_seq_one_letter_code
_entity_poly.pdbx_strand_id
1 'polypeptide(L)' 'MIHGFKNSPLACEGIIGDGCGGGRWFFVEDEILKAYDPISKENITLVQNIKKAKKISKKRCVITIECEDET' A
#
# COMPACT_ATOMS: atom_id res chain seq x y z
N MET A 1 1.72 6.50 16.01
CA MET A 1 2.81 5.80 15.29
C MET A 1 2.44 5.77 13.82
N ILE A 2 2.99 6.66 12.99
CA ILE A 2 2.88 6.62 11.51
C ILE A 2 4.22 7.05 10.86
N HIS A 3 5.29 7.11 11.67
CA HIS A 3 6.60 7.63 11.27
C HIS A 3 7.36 6.72 10.29
N GLY A 4 6.91 5.47 10.06
CA GLY A 4 7.57 4.52 9.17
C GLY A 4 7.07 4.51 7.72
N PHE A 5 5.84 4.95 7.45
CA PHE A 5 5.24 4.86 6.11
C PHE A 5 5.54 6.07 5.22
N LYS A 6 5.76 7.25 5.82
CA LYS A 6 5.73 8.53 5.09
C LYS A 6 6.83 8.69 4.03
N ASN A 7 7.92 7.93 4.12
CA ASN A 7 9.05 7.97 3.19
C ASN A 7 9.39 6.59 2.58
N SER A 8 8.56 5.57 2.79
CA SER A 8 8.81 4.26 2.19
C SER A 8 8.26 4.23 0.76
N PRO A 9 9.05 3.87 -0.26
CA PRO A 9 8.53 3.70 -1.62
C PRO A 9 7.51 2.54 -1.69
N LEU A 10 7.52 1.67 -0.68
CA LEU A 10 6.57 0.57 -0.52
C LEU A 10 5.34 0.95 0.31
N ALA A 11 5.08 2.24 0.51
CA ALA A 11 3.86 2.71 1.14
C ALA A 11 3.28 3.94 0.42
N CYS A 12 1.95 4.04 0.37
CA CYS A 12 1.24 5.22 -0.06
C CYS A 12 -0.08 5.41 0.70
N GLU A 13 -0.52 6.65 0.81
CA GLU A 13 -1.80 6.99 1.43
C GLU A 13 -2.90 7.08 0.37
N GLY A 14 -4.07 6.52 0.67
CA GLY A 14 -5.28 6.76 -0.10
C GLY A 14 -5.82 8.16 0.19
N ILE A 15 -5.97 8.98 -0.85
CA ILE A 15 -6.52 10.32 -0.72
C ILE A 15 -8.04 10.26 -0.53
N ILE A 16 -8.56 10.93 0.50
CA ILE A 16 -10.01 11.04 0.73
C ILE A 16 -10.65 11.76 -0.46
N GLY A 17 -11.68 11.16 -1.05
CA GLY A 17 -12.37 11.70 -2.22
C GLY A 17 -11.74 11.33 -3.58
N ASP A 18 -10.56 10.70 -3.62
CA ASP A 18 -9.98 10.20 -4.89
C ASP A 18 -10.62 8.88 -5.33
N GLY A 19 -11.33 8.17 -4.44
CA GLY A 19 -12.07 6.96 -4.74
C GLY A 19 -12.03 5.95 -3.60
N CYS A 20 -11.75 4.70 -3.92
CA CYS A 20 -11.78 3.59 -2.96
C CYS A 20 -10.65 3.70 -1.93
N GLY A 21 -10.95 3.51 -0.63
CA GLY A 21 -9.93 3.41 0.42
C GLY A 21 -9.21 4.72 0.75
N GLY A 22 -9.88 5.86 0.58
CA GLY A 22 -9.42 7.14 1.10
C GLY A 22 -9.23 7.10 2.62
N GLY A 23 -8.16 7.73 3.12
CA GLY A 23 -7.77 7.73 4.53
C GLY A 23 -7.09 6.44 5.00
N ARG A 24 -6.91 5.43 4.14
CA ARG A 24 -6.17 4.20 4.46
C ARG A 24 -4.74 4.26 3.94
N TRP A 25 -3.86 3.53 4.60
CA TRP A 25 -2.48 3.36 4.16
C TRP A 25 -2.33 2.04 3.43
N PHE A 26 -1.77 2.05 2.23
CA PHE A 26 -1.46 0.86 1.46
C PHE A 26 0.04 0.64 1.49
N PHE A 27 0.48 -0.57 1.82
CA PHE A 27 1.89 -0.87 1.91
C PHE A 27 2.19 -2.33 1.56
N VAL A 28 3.41 -2.57 1.07
CA VAL A 28 3.93 -3.92 0.83
C VAL A 28 4.93 -4.25 1.92
N GLU A 29 4.71 -5.37 2.61
CA GLU A 29 5.56 -5.89 3.67
C GLU A 29 5.54 -7.42 3.58
N ASP A 30 6.71 -8.06 3.65
CA ASP A 30 6.86 -9.52 3.53
C ASP A 30 6.17 -10.12 2.28
N GLU A 31 6.30 -9.45 1.13
CA GLU A 31 5.64 -9.83 -0.14
C GLU A 31 4.10 -9.80 -0.09
N ILE A 32 3.52 -9.09 0.88
CA ILE A 32 2.07 -8.96 1.07
C ILE A 32 1.68 -7.49 0.95
N LEU A 33 0.72 -7.20 0.07
CA LEU A 33 0.01 -5.93 0.04
C LEU A 33 -1.03 -5.91 1.14
N LYS A 34 -0.87 -4.96 2.07
CA LYS A 34 -1.78 -4.71 3.18
C LYS A 34 -2.39 -3.31 3.06
N ALA A 35 -3.61 -3.17 3.56
CA ALA A 35 -4.25 -1.89 3.81
C ALA A 35 -4.41 -1.71 5.32
N TYR A 36 -3.83 -0.65 5.87
CA TYR A 36 -4.04 -0.24 7.26
C TYR A 36 -5.16 0.78 7.34
N ASP A 37 -6.16 0.48 8.16
CA ASP A 37 -7.23 1.41 8.52
C ASP A 37 -6.88 2.12 9.84
N PRO A 38 -6.60 3.44 9.83
CA PRO A 38 -6.21 4.15 11.05
C PRO A 38 -7.35 4.28 12.06
N ILE A 39 -8.61 4.10 11.64
CA ILE A 39 -9.78 4.22 12.53
C ILE A 39 -9.92 2.95 13.36
N SER A 40 -9.97 1.77 12.72
CA SER A 40 -10.07 0.49 13.44
C SER A 40 -8.72 -0.02 13.95
N LYS A 41 -7.61 0.55 13.47
CA LYS A 41 -6.22 0.11 13.73
C LYS A 41 -5.92 -1.30 13.23
N GLU A 42 -6.62 -1.74 12.19
CA GLU A 42 -6.49 -3.08 11.63
C GLU A 42 -5.69 -3.07 10.33
N ASN A 43 -4.98 -4.18 10.09
CA ASN A 43 -4.34 -4.47 8.83
C ASN A 43 -5.18 -5.48 8.05
N ILE A 44 -5.52 -5.15 6.81
CA ILE A 44 -6.29 -6.00 5.91
C ILE A 44 -5.35 -6.49 4.82
N THR A 45 -5.17 -7.80 4.72
CA THR A 45 -4.42 -8.41 3.62
C THR A 45 -5.23 -8.32 2.33
N LEU A 46 -4.66 -7.70 1.30
CA LEU A 46 -5.30 -7.55 -0.01
C LEU A 46 -4.77 -8.59 -1.01
N VAL A 47 -3.45 -8.72 -1.10
CA VAL A 47 -2.77 -9.60 -2.08
C VAL A 47 -1.49 -10.15 -1.44
N GLN A 48 -1.15 -11.40 -1.75
CA GLN A 48 0.09 -12.07 -1.31
C GLN A 48 0.98 -12.41 -2.51
N ASN A 49 2.23 -12.79 -2.26
CA ASN A 49 3.24 -13.18 -3.27
C ASN A 49 3.65 -12.05 -4.23
N ILE A 50 3.72 -10.82 -3.74
CA ILE A 50 4.25 -9.68 -4.48
C ILE A 50 5.77 -9.66 -4.32
N LYS A 51 6.44 -10.37 -5.21
CA LYS A 51 7.90 -10.46 -5.23
C LYS A 51 8.53 -9.19 -5.76
N LYS A 52 9.68 -8.83 -5.19
CA LYS A 52 10.55 -7.74 -5.65
C LYS A 52 9.82 -6.41 -5.89
N ALA A 53 8.85 -6.06 -5.05
CA ALA A 53 8.19 -4.75 -5.12
C ALA A 53 9.21 -3.64 -4.90
N LYS A 54 9.17 -2.62 -5.76
CA LYS A 54 10.00 -1.41 -5.65
C LYS A 54 9.20 -0.21 -5.21
N LYS A 55 7.99 -0.09 -5.75
CA LYS A 55 7.17 1.09 -5.55
C LYS A 55 5.70 0.73 -5.56
N ILE A 56 4.94 1.39 -4.69
CA ILE A 56 3.48 1.35 -4.70
C ILE A 56 2.94 2.75 -4.97
N SER A 57 1.85 2.82 -5.72
CA SER A 57 1.08 4.04 -5.90
C SER A 57 -0.39 3.71 -6.02
N LYS A 58 -1.23 4.72 -5.81
CA LYS A 58 -2.66 4.59 -5.90
C LYS A 58 -3.24 5.73 -6.72
N LYS A 59 -4.18 5.39 -7.59
CA LYS A 59 -4.97 6.37 -8.35
C LYS A 59 -6.40 5.86 -8.45
N ARG A 60 -7.34 6.63 -7.90
CA ARG A 60 -8.74 6.22 -7.79
C ARG A 60 -8.88 4.87 -7.11
N CYS A 61 -9.57 3.91 -7.71
CA CYS A 61 -9.72 2.57 -7.15
C CYS A 61 -8.61 1.59 -7.56
N VAL A 62 -7.55 2.07 -8.25
CA VAL A 62 -6.45 1.22 -8.74
C VAL A 62 -5.23 1.39 -7.85
N ILE A 63 -4.66 0.27 -7.41
CA ILE A 63 -3.35 0.20 -6.75
C ILE A 63 -2.37 -0.35 -7.77
N THR A 64 -1.29 0.39 -8.02
CA THR A 64 -0.22 0.00 -8.94
C THR A 64 1.02 -0.33 -8.12
N ILE A 65 1.57 -1.52 -8.35
CA ILE A 65 2.82 -1.96 -7.76
C ILE A 65 3.81 -2.16 -8.90
N GLU A 66 4.95 -1.47 -8.80
CA GLU A 66 6.08 -1.63 -9.71
C GLU A 66 7.03 -2.66 -9.09
N CYS A 67 7.27 -3.76 -9.81
CA CYS A 67 8.21 -4.81 -9.41
C CYS A 67 9.50 -4.73 -10.23
N GLU A 68 10.59 -5.20 -9.66
CA GLU A 68 11.85 -5.43 -10.36
C GLU A 68 11.76 -6.74 -11.14
N ASP A 69 12.15 -6.74 -12.43
CA ASP A 69 12.17 -7.96 -13.24
C ASP A 69 13.09 -9.03 -12.61
N GLU A 70 12.66 -10.29 -12.66
CA GLU A 70 13.56 -11.43 -12.44
C GLU A 70 14.50 -11.54 -13.65
N THR A 71 15.66 -10.89 -13.56
CA THR A 71 16.85 -11.28 -14.34
C THR A 71 17.33 -12.66 -13.94
#